data_AF-A0A2N6DG98-F1
#
_entry.id   AF-A0A2N6DG98-F1
#
_cell.length_a   1.000
_cell.length_b   1.000
_cell.length_c   1.000
_cell.angle_alpha   90.00
_cell.angle_beta   90.00
_cell.angle_gamma   90.00
#
_symmetry.space_group_name_H-M   'P 1'
#
loop_
_entity.id
_entity.type
_entity.pdbx_description
1 polymer ?
#
loop_
_entity_poly.entity_id
_entity_poly.type
_entity_poly.pdbx_seq_one_letter_code
_entity_poly.pdbx_strand_id
1 'polypeptide(L)'
;MVAAGCTEQIRIQQEGPVRLFNREYYAVKNLTRSDVRKMKELMASSDISAAKTAGLILGRHYVRNGEVANGYALIKENLDDSYLDRFTRISGHLWMFDAAKKSDDAETAEAERAYLKGVEIDSVAEKAFRHYCAQEGRVALDSSSIKDCAIAEEPVGESEVDVEIFEEPKLIQEEPYDDSSMLMEKIVVKVTSAESDPQLMEAMLYTISKLGLDVELDFTGERTDYDFTLDAETKIITSKTNIYEFGIEMDKVFEETVSLAMLNGGLTLVLGYTPKLYEKALEIEDKYKDTDIKIYKFDITDPDFQNQLKTIKEQEGENATISFAVAGTEKQLVDIVPFLRFYSDKPDKTILACGVEGFGKLFFNQEYIEYFRGAYVVTEVLLLGNKIIEEFNEGYFSDYTKLPTVKDMLGHDLIVFMEKIKNPSFLEDYLTGIESLEEGRPVRNIDAYKIVNSKKIRKLIN
;
A
#
# COMPACT_ATOMS: atom_id res chain seq x y z
N MET A 1 -7.27 -59.40 32.23
CA MET A 1 -8.33 -59.16 31.23
C MET A 1 -9.12 -57.96 31.74
N VAL A 2 -8.75 -56.70 31.49
CA VAL A 2 -8.64 -55.95 30.22
C VAL A 2 -9.91 -56.04 29.36
N ALA A 3 -10.73 -54.98 29.46
CA ALA A 3 -11.59 -54.42 28.43
C ALA A 3 -11.67 -52.91 28.78
N ALA A 4 -10.83 -52.02 28.22
CA ALA A 4 -10.97 -51.37 26.91
C ALA A 4 -12.42 -50.87 26.71
N GLY A 5 -12.78 -49.58 26.83
CA GLY A 5 -12.01 -48.36 26.63
C GLY A 5 -12.19 -47.88 25.19
N CYS A 6 -13.24 -47.09 24.92
CA CYS A 6 -13.44 -46.30 23.70
C CYS A 6 -14.29 -45.07 24.04
N THR A 7 -13.68 -44.10 24.72
CA THR A 7 -14.09 -42.70 24.59
C THR A 7 -13.21 -42.14 23.49
N GLU A 8 -13.74 -41.98 22.28
CA GLU A 8 -13.04 -41.27 21.21
C GLU A 8 -12.80 -39.83 21.66
N GLN A 9 -11.58 -39.59 22.14
CA GLN A 9 -11.00 -38.26 22.20
C GLN A 9 -10.94 -37.73 20.78
N ILE A 10 -11.81 -36.77 20.48
CA ILE A 10 -11.68 -35.87 19.34
C ILE A 10 -10.28 -35.26 19.43
N ARG A 11 -9.38 -35.75 18.57
CA ARG A 11 -8.07 -35.13 18.33
C ARG A 11 -8.30 -33.74 17.77
N ILE A 12 -8.09 -32.74 18.62
CA ILE A 12 -7.82 -31.37 18.17
C ILE A 12 -6.44 -31.41 17.52
N GLN A 13 -6.39 -31.52 16.19
CA GLN A 13 -5.22 -31.18 15.39
C GLN A 13 -5.68 -30.59 14.05
N GLN A 14 -5.87 -29.28 14.04
CA GLN A 14 -5.48 -28.44 12.92
C GLN A 14 -4.72 -27.27 13.54
N GLU A 15 -3.41 -27.46 13.71
CA GLU A 15 -2.50 -26.33 13.83
C GLU A 15 -2.68 -25.51 12.55
N GLY A 16 -3.26 -24.32 12.70
CA GLY A 16 -3.29 -23.34 11.62
C GLY A 16 -1.87 -23.02 11.15
N PRO A 17 -1.73 -22.41 9.95
CA PRO A 17 -0.42 -22.18 9.35
C PRO A 17 0.54 -21.53 10.34
N VAL A 18 1.77 -22.05 10.40
CA VAL A 18 2.85 -21.53 11.23
C VAL A 18 3.14 -20.11 10.76
N ARG A 19 2.47 -19.12 11.37
CA ARG A 19 2.80 -17.71 11.23
C ARG A 19 4.18 -17.52 11.86
N LEU A 20 5.22 -17.47 11.02
CA LEU A 20 6.58 -17.18 11.43
C LEU A 20 6.59 -15.89 12.28
N PHE A 21 7.02 -15.99 13.53
CA PHE A 21 7.16 -14.86 14.42
C PHE A 21 8.41 -14.05 14.02
N ASN A 22 8.21 -13.02 13.19
CA ASN A 22 9.25 -12.03 12.91
C ASN A 22 9.27 -10.97 14.01
N ARG A 23 10.33 -11.00 14.82
CA ARG A 23 10.54 -10.15 16.00
C ARG A 23 10.54 -8.67 15.66
N GLU A 24 11.25 -8.28 14.59
CA GLU A 24 11.36 -6.88 14.18
C GLU A 24 10.03 -6.34 13.64
N TYR A 25 9.31 -7.15 12.85
CA TYR A 25 7.98 -6.79 12.34
C TYR A 25 6.99 -6.51 13.47
N TYR A 26 6.89 -7.41 14.45
CA TYR A 26 5.97 -7.24 15.57
C TYR A 26 6.42 -6.13 16.54
N ALA A 27 7.73 -5.84 16.62
CA ALA A 27 8.26 -4.70 17.37
C ALA A 27 7.79 -3.34 16.84
N VAL A 28 7.38 -3.25 15.57
CA VAL A 28 6.95 -1.99 14.96
C VAL A 28 5.48 -1.93 14.58
N LYS A 29 4.84 -3.07 14.33
CA LYS A 29 3.41 -3.18 13.97
C LYS A 29 2.47 -2.67 15.08
N ASN A 30 1.34 -2.10 14.71
CA ASN A 30 0.17 -1.97 15.60
C ASN A 30 -0.50 -3.34 15.77
N LEU A 31 -0.55 -3.85 17.00
CA LEU A 31 -1.09 -5.19 17.25
C LEU A 31 -2.62 -5.21 17.11
N THR A 32 -3.13 -6.10 16.26
CA THR A 32 -4.56 -6.44 16.23
C THR A 32 -4.92 -7.35 17.40
N ARG A 33 -6.22 -7.58 17.65
CA ARG A 33 -6.67 -8.56 18.67
C ARG A 33 -6.07 -9.97 18.46
N SER A 34 -5.92 -10.39 17.20
CA SER A 34 -5.28 -11.69 16.89
C SER A 34 -3.80 -11.68 17.22
N ASP A 35 -3.11 -10.57 16.99
CA ASP A 35 -1.69 -10.43 17.28
C ASP A 35 -1.45 -10.41 18.80
N VAL A 36 -2.28 -9.70 19.56
CA VAL A 36 -2.23 -9.70 21.03
C VAL A 36 -2.39 -11.11 21.59
N ARG A 37 -3.35 -11.90 21.07
CA ARG A 37 -3.50 -13.30 21.47
C ARG A 37 -2.23 -14.09 21.16
N LYS A 38 -1.64 -13.88 19.98
CA LYS A 38 -0.41 -14.56 19.57
C LYS A 38 0.80 -14.17 20.43
N MET A 39 0.94 -12.89 20.81
CA MET A 39 2.01 -12.45 21.71
C MET A 39 1.88 -13.12 23.08
N LYS A 40 0.65 -13.22 23.62
CA LYS A 40 0.40 -13.94 24.88
C LYS A 40 0.74 -15.43 24.78
N GLU A 41 0.43 -16.07 23.67
CA GLU A 41 0.84 -17.46 23.40
C GLU A 41 2.37 -17.59 23.35
N LEU A 42 3.06 -16.67 22.66
CA LEU A 42 4.52 -16.67 22.52
C LEU A 42 5.24 -16.40 23.83
N MET A 43 4.68 -15.57 24.72
CA MET A 43 5.22 -15.36 26.07
C MET A 43 5.24 -16.64 26.91
N ALA A 44 4.39 -17.62 26.60
CA ALA A 44 4.40 -18.94 27.25
C ALA A 44 5.29 -19.97 26.53
N SER A 45 6.01 -19.57 25.47
CA SER A 45 6.91 -20.43 24.71
C SER A 45 8.13 -20.86 25.52
N SER A 46 8.70 -22.02 25.19
CA SER A 46 9.98 -22.49 25.72
C SER A 46 11.19 -21.75 25.13
N ASP A 47 11.03 -21.06 23.99
CA ASP A 47 12.04 -20.14 23.45
C ASP A 47 12.02 -18.84 24.25
N ILE A 48 12.96 -18.73 25.20
CA ILE A 48 13.11 -17.57 26.10
C ILE A 48 13.26 -16.27 25.30
N SER A 49 14.02 -16.29 24.21
CA SER A 49 14.28 -15.11 23.40
C SER A 49 13.01 -14.64 22.68
N ALA A 50 12.22 -15.58 22.14
CA ALA A 50 10.92 -15.25 21.55
C ALA A 50 9.90 -14.79 22.61
N ALA A 51 9.87 -15.43 23.78
CA ALA A 51 8.97 -15.09 24.87
C ALA A 51 9.23 -13.67 25.41
N LYS A 52 10.51 -13.33 25.66
CA LYS A 52 10.93 -11.99 26.10
C LYS A 52 10.60 -10.94 25.04
N THR A 53 10.89 -11.22 23.77
CA THR A 53 10.56 -10.31 22.67
C THR A 53 9.05 -10.06 22.58
N ALA A 54 8.22 -11.11 22.66
CA ALA A 54 6.77 -10.98 22.66
C ALA A 54 6.24 -10.17 23.85
N GLY A 55 6.85 -10.32 25.03
CA GLY A 55 6.55 -9.53 26.21
C GLY A 55 6.85 -8.03 26.02
N LEU A 56 8.00 -7.69 25.42
CA LEU A 56 8.35 -6.31 25.09
C LEU A 56 7.36 -5.69 24.09
N ILE A 57 7.02 -6.43 23.04
CA ILE A 57 6.08 -6.01 21.99
C ILE A 57 4.69 -5.74 22.59
N LEU A 58 4.22 -6.65 23.43
CA LEU A 58 2.93 -6.52 24.08
C LEU A 58 2.92 -5.38 25.11
N GLY A 59 4.02 -5.22 25.87
CA GLY A 59 4.19 -4.12 26.81
C GLY A 59 4.13 -2.76 26.11
N ARG A 60 4.88 -2.59 25.01
CA ARG A 60 4.79 -1.42 24.12
C ARG A 60 3.34 -1.13 23.70
N HIS A 61 2.62 -2.14 23.23
CA HIS A 61 1.24 -1.98 22.77
C HIS A 61 0.34 -1.40 23.86
N TYR A 62 0.48 -1.86 25.11
CA TYR A 62 -0.29 -1.33 26.23
C TYR A 62 0.08 0.11 26.59
N VAL A 63 1.37 0.45 26.58
CA VAL A 63 1.83 1.84 26.81
C VAL A 63 1.19 2.79 25.80
N ARG A 64 1.17 2.42 24.51
CA ARG A 64 0.59 3.27 23.44
C ARG A 64 -0.92 3.42 23.53
N ASN A 65 -1.62 2.41 24.06
CA ASN A 65 -3.07 2.45 24.23
C ASN A 65 -3.52 3.08 25.56
N GLY A 66 -2.60 3.69 26.32
CA GLY A 66 -2.90 4.34 27.59
C GLY A 66 -2.98 3.39 28.80
N GLU A 67 -2.76 2.08 28.61
CA GLU A 67 -2.62 1.10 29.70
C GLU A 67 -1.19 1.11 30.26
N VAL A 68 -0.71 2.29 30.65
CA VAL A 68 0.72 2.55 30.92
C VAL A 68 1.26 1.65 32.03
N ALA A 69 0.53 1.44 33.14
CA ALA A 69 0.98 0.59 34.24
C ALA A 69 1.19 -0.87 33.81
N ASN A 70 0.26 -1.43 33.03
CA ASN A 70 0.35 -2.78 32.50
C ASN A 70 1.51 -2.91 31.52
N GLY A 71 1.65 -1.92 30.62
CA GLY A 71 2.72 -1.88 29.64
C GLY A 71 4.10 -1.75 30.28
N TYR A 72 4.25 -0.87 31.26
CA TYR A 72 5.51 -0.66 31.98
C TYR A 72 5.95 -1.91 32.74
N ALA A 73 5.05 -2.58 33.45
CA ALA A 73 5.35 -3.83 34.14
C ALA A 73 5.82 -4.93 33.17
N LEU A 74 5.14 -5.07 32.03
CA LEU A 74 5.49 -6.05 31.01
C LEU A 74 6.84 -5.76 30.36
N ILE A 75 7.14 -4.50 30.03
CA ILE A 75 8.45 -4.14 29.48
C ILE A 75 9.55 -4.45 30.51
N LYS A 76 9.37 -4.03 31.76
CA LYS A 76 10.33 -4.23 32.85
C LYS A 76 10.65 -5.70 33.13
N GLU A 77 9.65 -6.58 33.08
CA GLU A 77 9.84 -8.02 33.28
C GLU A 77 10.57 -8.70 32.10
N ASN A 78 10.45 -8.13 30.89
CA ASN A 78 10.89 -8.77 29.66
C ASN A 78 12.11 -8.12 28.99
N LEU A 79 12.57 -6.97 29.48
CA LEU A 79 13.80 -6.32 29.04
C LEU A 79 15.02 -7.00 29.67
N ASP A 80 15.50 -8.05 29.01
CA ASP A 80 16.71 -8.78 29.39
C ASP A 80 17.68 -8.85 28.21
N ASP A 81 18.71 -8.01 28.24
CA ASP A 81 19.72 -7.84 27.20
C ASP A 81 20.43 -9.12 26.77
N SER A 82 20.45 -10.15 27.63
CA SER A 82 21.13 -11.41 27.35
C SER A 82 20.40 -12.29 26.34
N TYR A 83 19.10 -12.06 26.14
CA TYR A 83 18.23 -12.87 25.28
C TYR A 83 17.67 -12.10 24.08
N LEU A 84 18.03 -10.83 23.90
CA LEU A 84 17.50 -9.97 22.85
C LEU A 84 18.55 -9.71 21.78
N ASP A 85 18.13 -9.76 20.52
CA ASP A 85 18.95 -9.24 19.44
C ASP A 85 19.13 -7.71 19.59
N ARG A 86 20.14 -7.15 18.94
CA ARG A 86 20.52 -5.74 19.09
C ARG A 86 19.36 -4.78 18.78
N PHE A 87 18.56 -5.09 17.76
CA PHE A 87 17.41 -4.26 17.38
C PHE A 87 16.35 -4.27 18.48
N THR A 88 15.92 -5.46 18.90
CA THR A 88 14.89 -5.64 19.92
C THR A 88 15.33 -5.08 21.27
N ARG A 89 16.62 -5.21 21.61
CA ARG A 89 17.19 -4.61 22.82
C ARG A 89 17.07 -3.09 22.81
N ILE A 90 17.56 -2.42 21.76
CA ILE A 90 17.51 -0.95 21.65
C ILE A 90 16.05 -0.47 21.64
N SER A 91 15.18 -1.14 20.89
CA SER A 91 13.74 -0.87 20.89
C SER A 91 13.12 -1.03 22.28
N GLY A 92 13.48 -2.08 23.01
CA GLY A 92 13.04 -2.33 24.37
C GLY A 92 13.42 -1.20 25.34
N HIS A 93 14.67 -0.73 25.28
CA HIS A 93 15.12 0.41 26.10
C HIS A 93 14.41 1.74 25.73
N LEU A 94 14.14 1.98 24.44
CA LEU A 94 13.37 3.14 23.99
C LEU A 94 11.95 3.13 24.57
N TRP A 95 11.29 1.98 24.55
CA TRP A 95 9.95 1.81 25.13
C TRP A 95 9.95 1.82 26.65
N MET A 96 11.00 1.32 27.29
CA MET A 96 11.17 1.39 28.75
C MET A 96 11.34 2.84 29.23
N PHE A 97 12.16 3.62 28.52
CA PHE A 97 12.30 5.06 28.78
C PHE A 97 10.96 5.80 28.70
N ASP A 98 10.20 5.57 27.64
CA ASP A 98 8.89 6.19 27.42
C ASP A 98 7.86 5.76 28.48
N ALA A 99 7.80 4.46 28.78
CA ALA A 99 6.90 3.91 29.79
C ALA A 99 7.22 4.43 31.20
N ALA A 100 8.51 4.56 31.55
CA ALA A 100 8.96 5.11 32.82
C ALA A 100 8.61 6.60 32.94
N LYS A 101 8.81 7.39 31.88
CA LYS A 101 8.36 8.79 31.82
C LYS A 101 6.85 8.92 32.02
N LYS A 102 6.06 8.13 31.30
CA LYS A 102 4.59 8.14 31.38
C LYS A 102 4.05 7.59 32.71
N SER A 103 4.89 6.88 33.48
CA SER A 103 4.57 6.31 34.80
C SER A 103 5.18 7.08 35.97
N ASP A 104 5.77 8.25 35.72
CA ASP A 104 6.49 9.09 36.72
C ASP A 104 7.65 8.37 37.47
N ASP A 105 8.29 7.37 36.87
CA ASP A 105 9.47 6.68 37.40
C ASP A 105 10.76 7.36 36.91
N ALA A 106 11.11 8.48 37.54
CA ALA A 106 12.23 9.33 37.12
C ALA A 106 13.59 8.63 37.19
N GLU A 107 13.79 7.73 38.16
CA GLU A 107 15.05 6.98 38.32
C GLU A 107 15.27 6.04 37.13
N THR A 108 14.25 5.25 36.78
CA THR A 108 14.31 4.35 35.62
C THR A 108 14.44 5.14 34.33
N ALA A 109 13.68 6.23 34.16
CA ALA A 109 13.76 7.07 32.97
C ALA A 109 15.18 7.65 32.75
N GLU A 110 15.85 8.12 33.80
CA GLU A 110 17.21 8.66 33.66
C GLU A 110 18.26 7.56 33.39
N ALA A 111 18.10 6.37 33.97
CA ALA A 111 18.95 5.22 33.68
C ALA A 111 18.86 4.80 32.20
N GLU A 112 17.64 4.69 31.67
CA GLU A 112 17.41 4.36 30.26
C GLU A 112 17.91 5.47 29.33
N ARG A 113 17.75 6.74 29.73
CA ARG A 113 18.29 7.90 28.99
C ARG A 113 19.81 7.81 28.84
N ALA A 114 20.51 7.49 29.93
CA ALA A 114 21.96 7.34 29.92
C ALA A 114 22.41 6.18 29.03
N TYR A 115 21.72 5.04 29.08
CA TYR A 115 21.96 3.91 28.18
C TYR A 115 21.80 4.32 26.72
N LEU A 116 20.66 4.90 26.34
CA LEU A 116 20.33 5.26 24.96
C LEU A 116 21.29 6.31 24.38
N LYS A 117 21.78 7.25 25.19
CA LYS A 117 22.85 8.18 24.80
C LYS A 117 24.17 7.46 24.49
N GLY A 118 24.49 6.43 25.25
CA GLY A 118 25.71 5.63 25.12
C GLY A 118 25.72 4.63 23.95
N VAL A 119 24.57 4.33 23.31
CA VAL A 119 24.49 3.37 22.20
C VAL A 119 25.27 3.86 20.96
N GLU A 120 26.25 3.12 20.48
CA GLU A 120 26.91 3.42 19.20
C GLU A 120 25.93 3.31 18.02
N ILE A 121 25.87 4.33 17.16
CA ILE A 121 24.96 4.36 15.99
C ILE A 121 25.60 3.57 14.84
N ASP A 122 25.21 2.31 14.75
CA ASP A 122 25.35 1.46 13.56
C ASP A 122 24.00 1.35 12.83
N SER A 123 23.97 0.63 11.70
CA SER A 123 22.76 0.49 10.88
C SER A 123 21.57 -0.09 11.65
N VAL A 124 21.82 -1.01 12.60
CA VAL A 124 20.78 -1.64 13.42
C VAL A 124 20.25 -0.69 14.48
N ALA A 125 21.14 0.04 15.16
CA ALA A 125 20.76 1.06 16.13
C ALA A 125 20.00 2.20 15.46
N GLU A 126 20.52 2.73 14.34
CA GLU A 126 19.86 3.78 13.58
C GLU A 126 18.43 3.35 13.21
N LYS A 127 18.25 2.12 12.71
CA LYS A 127 16.94 1.55 12.39
C LYS A 127 16.00 1.56 13.61
N ALA A 128 16.45 1.09 14.77
CA ALA A 128 15.63 1.05 15.99
C ALA A 128 15.19 2.45 16.46
N PHE A 129 16.11 3.42 16.48
CA PHE A 129 15.79 4.81 16.84
C PHE A 129 14.84 5.46 15.81
N ARG A 130 15.04 5.20 14.50
CA ARG A 130 14.15 5.72 13.43
C ARG A 130 12.72 5.23 13.63
N HIS A 131 12.55 3.92 13.88
CA HIS A 131 11.23 3.34 14.08
C HIS A 131 10.51 3.88 15.31
N TYR A 132 11.21 4.02 16.44
CA TYR A 132 10.61 4.60 17.64
C TYR A 132 10.14 6.04 17.41
N CYS A 133 11.01 6.88 16.84
CA CYS A 133 10.67 8.26 16.50
C CYS A 133 9.44 8.36 15.59
N ALA A 134 9.39 7.56 14.53
CA ALA A 134 8.26 7.53 13.61
C ALA A 134 6.95 7.14 14.32
N GLN A 135 6.99 6.17 15.24
CA GLN A 135 5.81 5.69 15.96
C GLN A 135 5.22 6.68 16.96
N GLU A 136 6.06 7.57 17.49
CA GLU A 136 5.68 8.66 18.38
C GLU A 136 5.47 9.98 17.62
N GLY A 137 5.47 9.96 16.28
CA GLY A 137 5.22 11.14 15.44
C GLY A 137 6.36 12.17 15.46
N ARG A 138 7.58 11.77 15.83
CA ARG A 138 8.75 12.65 15.97
C ARG A 138 9.62 12.59 14.71
N VAL A 139 10.03 13.74 14.19
CA VAL A 139 10.84 13.85 12.97
C VAL A 139 12.34 13.96 13.33
N ALA A 140 13.15 13.04 12.81
CA ALA A 140 14.62 13.17 12.81
C ALA A 140 15.08 13.69 11.44
N LEU A 141 15.74 14.86 11.42
CA LEU A 141 16.18 15.53 10.19
C LEU A 141 17.43 14.88 9.59
N ASP A 142 18.30 14.29 10.42
CA ASP A 142 19.50 13.58 9.98
C ASP A 142 19.91 12.45 10.95
N SER A 143 20.95 11.68 10.59
CA SER A 143 21.48 10.57 11.42
C SER A 143 22.15 11.06 12.70
N SER A 144 22.67 12.30 12.72
CA SER A 144 23.23 12.94 13.92
C SER A 144 22.17 13.36 14.94
N SER A 145 20.95 13.69 14.51
CA SER A 145 19.85 14.17 15.35
C SER A 145 18.92 13.05 15.85
N ILE A 146 19.20 11.79 15.48
CA ILE A 146 18.23 10.71 15.67
C ILE A 146 18.04 10.27 17.12
N LYS A 147 19.12 10.30 17.90
CA LYS A 147 19.06 10.06 19.35
C LYS A 147 18.29 11.17 20.06
N ASP A 148 18.49 12.41 19.61
CA ASP A 148 17.83 13.57 20.19
C ASP A 148 16.33 13.53 19.93
N CYS A 149 15.90 13.09 18.75
CA CYS A 149 14.48 12.83 18.46
C CYS A 149 13.83 11.84 19.45
N ALA A 150 14.54 10.78 19.85
CA ALA A 150 14.02 9.81 20.80
C ALA A 150 13.99 10.31 22.25
N ILE A 151 14.89 11.23 22.61
CA ILE A 151 15.19 11.60 24.00
C ILE A 151 14.77 13.05 24.38
N ALA A 152 14.42 13.88 23.40
CA ALA A 152 14.00 15.27 23.59
C ALA A 152 12.71 15.42 24.40
N GLU A 153 12.57 16.59 25.03
CA GLU A 153 11.49 16.92 25.99
C GLU A 153 10.30 17.66 25.39
N GLU A 154 10.34 18.04 24.10
CA GLU A 154 9.21 18.73 23.44
C GLU A 154 8.95 18.18 22.03
N PRO A 155 7.66 18.05 21.62
CA PRO A 155 7.32 17.68 20.26
C PRO A 155 7.72 18.81 19.31
N VAL A 156 8.68 18.53 18.42
CA VAL A 156 8.98 19.44 17.32
C VAL A 156 7.76 19.43 16.40
N GLY A 157 7.14 20.60 16.26
CA GLY A 157 5.78 20.80 15.77
C GLY A 157 5.45 20.19 14.41
N GLU A 158 4.15 19.95 14.24
CA GLU A 158 3.53 19.59 12.98
C GLU A 158 3.81 20.66 11.92
N SER A 159 4.34 20.24 10.78
CA SER A 159 4.38 21.04 9.55
C SER A 159 3.51 20.35 8.51
N GLU A 160 2.75 21.12 7.73
CA GLU A 160 1.90 20.63 6.65
C GLU A 160 2.70 19.86 5.59
N VAL A 161 2.00 19.00 4.86
CA VAL A 161 2.51 18.19 3.76
C VAL A 161 2.66 19.09 2.53
N ASP A 162 3.86 19.59 2.26
CA ASP A 162 4.14 20.38 1.06
C ASP A 162 4.36 19.49 -0.16
N VAL A 163 3.41 19.54 -1.09
CA VAL A 163 3.50 18.99 -2.43
C VAL A 163 4.11 20.05 -3.35
N GLU A 164 5.42 20.01 -3.61
CA GLU A 164 6.04 20.84 -4.66
C GLU A 164 5.71 20.26 -6.05
N ILE A 165 4.61 20.72 -6.64
CA ILE A 165 4.39 20.69 -8.09
C ILE A 165 4.91 22.02 -8.65
N PHE A 166 5.78 21.98 -9.65
CA PHE A 166 6.08 23.17 -10.44
C PHE A 166 4.84 23.48 -11.30
N GLU A 167 4.01 24.41 -10.85
CA GLU A 167 3.02 25.06 -11.71
C GLU A 167 3.73 26.15 -12.52
N GLU A 168 3.70 26.05 -13.86
CA GLU A 168 3.78 27.27 -14.68
C GLU A 168 2.39 27.93 -14.66
N PRO A 169 2.26 29.17 -14.18
CA PRO A 169 0.99 29.87 -14.23
C PRO A 169 0.81 30.49 -15.60
N LYS A 170 -0.28 30.16 -16.32
CA LYS A 170 -0.85 31.07 -17.32
C LYS A 170 -2.38 31.09 -17.32
N LEU A 171 -2.87 32.19 -16.76
CA LEU A 171 -3.99 33.06 -17.17
C LEU A 171 -5.30 32.42 -17.64
N ILE A 172 -6.27 32.51 -16.72
CA ILE A 172 -7.69 32.62 -16.98
C ILE A 172 -7.96 33.76 -17.96
N GLN A 173 -8.68 33.47 -19.04
CA GLN A 173 -9.67 34.39 -19.60
C GLN A 173 -11.03 33.71 -19.49
N GLU A 174 -11.82 34.16 -18.52
CA GLU A 174 -13.26 33.96 -18.50
C GLU A 174 -13.84 34.78 -19.66
N GLU A 175 -14.43 34.10 -20.63
CA GLU A 175 -15.53 34.69 -21.39
C GLU A 175 -16.84 34.28 -20.72
N PRO A 176 -17.83 35.20 -20.59
CA PRO A 176 -19.13 34.85 -20.04
C PRO A 176 -19.83 33.95 -21.05
N TYR A 177 -20.05 32.69 -20.70
CA TYR A 177 -20.84 31.79 -21.55
C TYR A 177 -22.31 31.78 -21.14
N ASP A 178 -23.12 31.90 -22.19
CA ASP A 178 -24.55 32.10 -22.23
C ASP A 178 -25.28 30.83 -21.76
N ASP A 179 -26.28 31.02 -20.91
CA ASP A 179 -27.20 29.97 -20.44
C ASP A 179 -28.16 29.62 -21.59
N SER A 180 -27.67 28.84 -22.54
CA SER A 180 -28.53 28.12 -23.47
C SER A 180 -28.73 26.70 -22.94
N SER A 181 -29.94 26.43 -22.45
CA SER A 181 -30.42 25.08 -22.20
C SER A 181 -30.43 24.28 -23.50
N MET A 182 -29.28 23.67 -23.82
CA MET A 182 -29.23 22.60 -24.81
C MET A 182 -29.93 21.40 -24.19
N LEU A 183 -31.00 20.95 -24.84
CA LEU A 183 -31.61 19.66 -24.54
C LEU A 183 -30.54 18.59 -24.75
N MET A 184 -30.00 18.03 -23.67
CA MET A 184 -29.12 16.87 -23.75
C MET A 184 -29.92 15.74 -24.41
N GLU A 185 -29.42 15.23 -25.54
CA GLU A 185 -30.06 14.11 -26.23
C GLU A 185 -29.96 12.87 -25.33
N LYS A 186 -31.10 12.22 -25.08
CA LYS A 186 -31.14 11.01 -24.26
C LYS A 186 -30.22 9.93 -24.82
N ILE A 187 -29.35 9.38 -23.96
CA ILE A 187 -28.46 8.26 -24.29
C ILE A 187 -29.05 6.98 -23.71
N VAL A 188 -29.25 5.94 -24.54
CA VAL A 188 -29.72 4.63 -24.06
C VAL A 188 -28.60 3.59 -24.19
N VAL A 189 -28.21 3.01 -23.06
CA VAL A 189 -27.10 2.06 -22.96
C VAL A 189 -27.61 0.69 -22.55
N LYS A 190 -27.38 -0.32 -23.40
CA LYS A 190 -27.55 -1.72 -23.00
C LYS A 190 -26.37 -2.14 -22.13
N VAL A 191 -26.62 -2.65 -20.93
CA VAL A 191 -25.56 -3.19 -20.07
C VAL A 191 -25.68 -4.71 -20.02
N THR A 192 -24.61 -5.41 -20.37
CA THR A 192 -24.47 -6.86 -20.21
C THR A 192 -23.51 -7.18 -19.06
N SER A 193 -23.73 -8.31 -18.39
CA SER A 193 -22.89 -8.80 -17.30
C SER A 193 -22.76 -7.81 -16.12
N ALA A 194 -23.78 -6.98 -15.87
CA ALA A 194 -23.74 -5.94 -14.84
C ALA A 194 -23.45 -6.50 -13.42
N GLU A 195 -23.88 -7.73 -13.16
CA GLU A 195 -23.64 -8.46 -11.92
C GLU A 195 -22.16 -8.82 -11.69
N SER A 196 -21.33 -8.80 -12.73
CA SER A 196 -19.90 -9.09 -12.62
C SER A 196 -19.09 -7.94 -12.02
N ASP A 197 -19.58 -6.70 -12.14
CA ASP A 197 -18.92 -5.50 -11.62
C ASP A 197 -19.97 -4.47 -11.12
N PRO A 198 -20.63 -4.73 -9.98
CA PRO A 198 -21.68 -3.85 -9.46
C PRO A 198 -21.15 -2.48 -9.03
N GLN A 199 -19.88 -2.37 -8.64
CA GLN A 199 -19.26 -1.11 -8.26
C GLN A 199 -19.08 -0.17 -9.45
N LEU A 200 -18.71 -0.70 -10.62
CA LEU A 200 -18.70 0.05 -11.88
C LEU A 200 -20.08 0.67 -12.16
N MET A 201 -21.16 -0.10 -11.95
CA MET A 201 -22.54 0.37 -12.18
C MET A 201 -22.94 1.47 -11.21
N GLU A 202 -22.59 1.34 -9.93
CA GLU A 202 -22.85 2.38 -8.94
C GLU A 202 -22.14 3.68 -9.30
N ALA A 203 -20.88 3.63 -9.77
CA ALA A 203 -20.14 4.81 -10.19
C ALA A 203 -20.74 5.47 -11.44
N MET A 204 -21.26 4.68 -12.39
CA MET A 204 -22.04 5.18 -13.53
C MET A 204 -23.32 5.90 -13.06
N LEU A 205 -24.14 5.24 -12.24
CA LEU A 205 -25.39 5.80 -11.73
C LEU A 205 -25.16 7.06 -10.89
N TYR A 206 -24.12 7.05 -10.06
CA TYR A 206 -23.69 8.21 -9.30
C TYR A 206 -23.37 9.39 -10.22
N THR A 207 -22.59 9.15 -11.28
CA THR A 207 -22.19 10.17 -12.25
C THR A 207 -23.40 10.75 -12.99
N ILE A 208 -24.30 9.90 -13.47
CA ILE A 208 -25.55 10.32 -14.13
C ILE A 208 -26.37 11.22 -13.21
N SER A 209 -26.58 10.79 -11.96
CA SER A 209 -27.33 11.55 -10.96
C SER A 209 -26.67 12.88 -10.62
N LYS A 210 -25.36 12.86 -10.36
CA LYS A 210 -24.58 14.01 -9.91
C LYS A 210 -24.49 15.12 -10.97
N LEU A 211 -24.31 14.73 -12.23
CA LEU A 211 -24.18 15.64 -13.36
C LEU A 211 -25.54 15.97 -14.01
N GLY A 212 -26.62 15.30 -13.60
CA GLY A 212 -27.96 15.54 -14.13
C GLY A 212 -28.12 15.13 -15.60
N LEU A 213 -27.45 14.05 -16.01
CA LEU A 213 -27.41 13.58 -17.39
C LEU A 213 -28.66 12.75 -17.74
N ASP A 214 -29.12 12.82 -18.99
CA ASP A 214 -30.23 11.99 -19.49
C ASP A 214 -29.70 10.68 -20.10
N VAL A 215 -29.08 9.86 -19.25
CA VAL A 215 -28.55 8.54 -19.63
C VAL A 215 -29.39 7.45 -18.97
N GLU A 216 -29.93 6.54 -19.79
CA GLU A 216 -30.67 5.37 -19.34
C GLU A 216 -29.82 4.11 -19.46
N LEU A 217 -29.56 3.45 -18.32
CA LEU A 217 -28.92 2.14 -18.28
C LEU A 217 -30.00 1.04 -18.29
N ASP A 218 -30.05 0.26 -19.36
CA ASP A 218 -30.96 -0.88 -19.51
C ASP A 218 -30.22 -2.21 -19.29
N PHE A 219 -30.55 -2.85 -18.18
CA PHE A 219 -30.01 -4.16 -17.78
C PHE A 219 -30.82 -5.35 -18.33
N THR A 220 -32.01 -5.09 -18.90
CA THR A 220 -32.91 -6.14 -19.40
C THR A 220 -32.54 -6.55 -20.83
N GLY A 221 -32.03 -5.61 -21.62
CA GLY A 221 -31.63 -5.87 -23.00
C GLY A 221 -32.81 -6.02 -23.96
N GLU A 222 -34.04 -5.68 -23.55
CA GLU A 222 -35.28 -5.90 -24.32
C GLU A 222 -35.56 -4.83 -25.38
N ARG A 223 -34.92 -3.66 -25.29
CA ARG A 223 -35.05 -2.57 -26.26
C ARG A 223 -34.27 -2.82 -27.55
N THR A 224 -34.49 -1.95 -28.54
CA THR A 224 -33.83 -2.01 -29.87
C THR A 224 -33.17 -0.70 -30.29
N ASP A 225 -33.34 0.36 -29.50
CA ASP A 225 -32.92 1.73 -29.79
C ASP A 225 -31.65 2.14 -29.04
N TYR A 226 -30.78 1.18 -28.70
CA TYR A 226 -29.53 1.48 -27.99
C TYR A 226 -28.57 2.33 -28.82
N ASP A 227 -27.97 3.30 -28.15
CA ASP A 227 -26.83 4.06 -28.66
C ASP A 227 -25.52 3.29 -28.43
N PHE A 228 -25.43 2.63 -27.27
CA PHE A 228 -24.25 1.90 -26.83
C PHE A 228 -24.63 0.55 -26.21
N THR A 229 -23.72 -0.41 -26.30
CA THR A 229 -23.73 -1.65 -25.52
C THR A 229 -22.46 -1.71 -24.69
N LEU A 230 -22.58 -1.79 -23.37
CA LEU A 230 -21.49 -1.95 -22.42
C LEU A 230 -21.47 -3.39 -21.91
N ASP A 231 -20.35 -4.07 -22.06
CA ASP A 231 -20.04 -5.28 -21.29
C ASP A 231 -19.27 -4.87 -20.03
N ALA A 232 -19.91 -5.01 -18.86
CA ALA A 232 -19.33 -4.58 -17.59
C ALA A 232 -18.12 -5.44 -17.15
N GLU A 233 -18.07 -6.71 -17.56
CA GLU A 233 -16.97 -7.61 -17.19
C GLU A 233 -15.68 -7.18 -17.91
N THR A 234 -15.79 -7.00 -19.22
CA THR A 234 -14.67 -6.65 -20.10
C THR A 234 -14.43 -5.15 -20.22
N LYS A 235 -15.39 -4.32 -19.74
CA LYS A 235 -15.38 -2.86 -19.85
C LYS A 235 -15.31 -2.37 -21.31
N ILE A 236 -15.88 -3.16 -22.22
CA ILE A 236 -15.93 -2.85 -23.64
C ILE A 236 -17.25 -2.14 -23.94
N ILE A 237 -17.17 -0.97 -24.57
CA ILE A 237 -18.31 -0.25 -25.14
C ILE A 237 -18.35 -0.50 -26.64
N THR A 238 -19.49 -0.95 -27.15
CA THR A 238 -19.76 -1.03 -28.58
C THR A 238 -20.81 0.00 -28.98
N SER A 239 -20.46 0.84 -29.95
CA SER A 239 -21.40 1.71 -30.68
C SER A 239 -21.77 1.07 -32.02
N LYS A 240 -22.62 1.71 -32.83
CA LYS A 240 -23.00 1.19 -34.16
C LYS A 240 -21.81 0.96 -35.10
N THR A 241 -20.72 1.71 -34.95
CA THR A 241 -19.59 1.70 -35.90
C THR A 241 -18.25 1.38 -35.25
N ASN A 242 -18.11 1.57 -33.94
CA ASN A 242 -16.82 1.49 -33.25
C ASN A 242 -16.94 0.65 -31.97
N ILE A 243 -15.82 0.03 -31.60
CA ILE A 243 -15.61 -0.68 -30.34
C ILE A 243 -14.57 0.11 -29.55
N TYR A 244 -14.83 0.28 -28.26
CA TYR A 244 -13.97 0.99 -27.32
C TYR A 244 -13.67 0.09 -26.13
N GLU A 245 -12.41 -0.02 -25.74
CA GLU A 245 -11.96 -0.90 -24.66
C GLU A 245 -11.41 -0.04 -23.51
N PHE A 246 -12.12 0.01 -22.38
CA PHE A 246 -11.70 0.78 -21.22
C PHE A 246 -11.02 -0.13 -20.21
N GLY A 247 -9.72 0.08 -19.98
CA GLY A 247 -8.98 -0.64 -18.96
C GLY A 247 -7.76 0.15 -18.52
N ILE A 248 -7.21 -0.23 -17.36
CA ILE A 248 -5.87 0.19 -16.93
C ILE A 248 -4.91 -0.88 -17.44
N GLU A 249 -3.87 -0.49 -18.15
CA GLU A 249 -2.94 -1.45 -18.77
C GLU A 249 -1.88 -1.88 -17.75
N MET A 250 -2.32 -2.65 -16.74
CA MET A 250 -1.46 -3.12 -15.65
C MET A 250 -0.23 -3.93 -16.13
N ASP A 251 -0.33 -4.54 -17.31
CA ASP A 251 0.79 -5.17 -18.00
C ASP A 251 1.92 -4.17 -18.31
N LYS A 252 1.58 -3.01 -18.90
CA LYS A 252 2.56 -1.95 -19.20
C LYS A 252 3.07 -1.29 -17.93
N VAL A 253 2.19 -1.07 -16.94
CA VAL A 253 2.59 -0.58 -15.61
C VAL A 253 3.60 -1.53 -14.98
N PHE A 254 3.40 -2.84 -15.08
CA PHE A 254 4.30 -3.83 -14.51
C PHE A 254 5.63 -3.90 -15.26
N GLU A 255 5.64 -3.81 -16.60
CA GLU A 255 6.87 -3.71 -17.40
C GLU A 255 7.71 -2.48 -17.03
N GLU A 256 7.06 -1.33 -16.85
CA GLU A 256 7.74 -0.09 -16.43
C GLU A 256 8.25 -0.20 -14.99
N THR A 257 7.47 -0.84 -14.10
CA THR A 257 7.89 -1.16 -12.73
C THR A 257 9.18 -2.00 -12.73
N VAL A 258 9.27 -3.00 -13.60
CA VAL A 258 10.48 -3.82 -13.76
C VAL A 258 11.62 -2.98 -14.30
N SER A 259 11.38 -2.13 -15.30
CA SER A 259 12.41 -1.25 -15.87
C SER A 259 13.03 -0.34 -14.79
N LEU A 260 12.20 0.25 -13.92
CA LEU A 260 12.68 1.03 -12.77
C LEU A 260 13.45 0.21 -11.74
N ALA A 261 13.00 -1.02 -11.44
CA ALA A 261 13.69 -1.90 -10.51
C ALA A 261 15.12 -2.26 -11.00
N MET A 262 15.35 -2.21 -12.31
CA MET A 262 16.63 -2.54 -12.95
C MET A 262 17.62 -1.37 -13.04
N LEU A 263 17.21 -0.12 -12.73
CA LEU A 263 18.00 1.10 -12.99
C LEU A 263 19.36 1.19 -12.26
N ASN A 264 19.60 0.42 -11.19
CA ASN A 264 20.89 0.43 -10.46
C ASN A 264 21.79 -0.79 -10.73
N GLY A 265 21.59 -1.51 -11.83
CA GLY A 265 22.48 -2.62 -12.21
C GLY A 265 22.40 -3.83 -11.26
N GLY A 266 21.23 -4.04 -10.63
CA GLY A 266 20.97 -5.26 -9.87
C GLY A 266 21.02 -6.49 -10.76
N LEU A 267 21.77 -7.51 -10.35
CA LEU A 267 21.84 -8.80 -11.04
C LEU A 267 20.77 -9.79 -10.57
N THR A 268 20.01 -9.43 -9.53
CA THR A 268 18.97 -10.26 -8.95
C THR A 268 17.67 -9.46 -8.86
N LEU A 269 16.66 -9.89 -9.61
CA LEU A 269 15.34 -9.28 -9.67
C LEU A 269 14.30 -10.26 -9.12
N VAL A 270 13.45 -9.77 -8.21
CA VAL A 270 12.32 -10.53 -7.69
C VAL A 270 11.02 -9.88 -8.16
N LEU A 271 10.24 -10.65 -8.92
CA LEU A 271 8.95 -10.26 -9.47
C LEU A 271 7.82 -10.72 -8.55
N GLY A 272 7.14 -9.79 -7.91
CA GLY A 272 5.90 -10.07 -7.19
C GLY A 272 4.70 -9.76 -8.09
N TYR A 273 3.89 -10.77 -8.42
CA TYR A 273 2.76 -10.61 -9.33
C TYR A 273 1.44 -11.05 -8.69
N THR A 274 0.32 -10.52 -9.17
CA THR A 274 -1.01 -11.12 -8.94
C THR A 274 -1.29 -12.20 -9.98
N PRO A 275 -2.22 -13.14 -9.77
CA PRO A 275 -2.55 -14.17 -10.75
C PRO A 275 -2.85 -13.65 -12.16
N LYS A 276 -3.40 -12.43 -12.28
CA LYS A 276 -3.68 -11.77 -13.57
C LYS A 276 -2.42 -11.35 -14.34
N LEU A 277 -1.32 -11.12 -13.62
CA LEU A 277 -0.02 -10.70 -14.18
C LEU A 277 0.96 -11.88 -14.32
N TYR A 278 0.52 -13.12 -14.11
CA TYR A 278 1.39 -14.29 -14.17
C TYR A 278 2.03 -14.47 -15.54
N GLU A 279 1.23 -14.43 -16.62
CA GLU A 279 1.74 -14.55 -18.00
C GLU A 279 2.74 -13.43 -18.30
N LYS A 280 2.45 -12.20 -17.89
CA LYS A 280 3.37 -11.08 -18.03
C LYS A 280 4.68 -11.31 -17.26
N ALA A 281 4.63 -11.88 -16.06
CA ALA A 281 5.82 -12.23 -15.30
C ALA A 281 6.68 -13.31 -16.01
N LEU A 282 6.06 -14.25 -16.73
CA LEU A 282 6.77 -15.23 -17.56
C LEU A 282 7.43 -14.56 -18.78
N GLU A 283 6.71 -13.67 -19.47
CA GLU A 283 7.26 -12.91 -20.60
C GLU A 283 8.48 -12.08 -20.19
N ILE A 284 8.41 -11.44 -19.02
CA ILE A 284 9.53 -10.66 -18.47
C ILE A 284 10.71 -11.58 -18.14
N GLU A 285 10.49 -12.75 -17.52
CA GLU A 285 11.56 -13.71 -17.28
C GLU A 285 12.24 -14.15 -18.60
N ASP A 286 11.43 -14.51 -19.60
CA ASP A 286 11.91 -14.94 -20.90
C ASP A 286 12.72 -13.86 -21.62
N LYS A 287 12.39 -12.57 -21.42
CA LYS A 287 13.12 -11.42 -21.97
C LYS A 287 14.55 -11.33 -21.42
N TYR A 288 14.80 -11.81 -20.20
CA TYR A 288 16.10 -11.71 -19.53
C TYR A 288 16.84 -13.05 -19.41
N LYS A 289 16.30 -14.16 -19.94
CA LYS A 289 16.91 -15.51 -19.82
C LYS A 289 18.33 -15.63 -20.34
N ASP A 290 18.70 -14.82 -21.34
CA ASP A 290 20.02 -14.82 -21.99
C ASP A 290 20.93 -13.71 -21.43
N THR A 291 20.60 -13.16 -20.26
CA THR A 291 21.37 -12.12 -19.57
C THR A 291 21.93 -12.65 -18.23
N ASP A 292 22.85 -11.90 -17.61
CA ASP A 292 23.37 -12.24 -16.28
C ASP A 292 22.37 -11.95 -15.14
N ILE A 293 21.15 -11.53 -15.47
CA ILE A 293 20.11 -11.17 -14.51
C ILE A 293 19.37 -12.43 -14.08
N LYS A 294 19.43 -12.76 -12.79
CA LYS A 294 18.63 -13.80 -12.17
C LYS A 294 17.25 -13.26 -11.82
N ILE A 295 16.22 -13.95 -12.31
CA ILE A 295 14.83 -13.61 -12.03
C ILE A 295 14.22 -14.66 -11.12
N TYR A 296 13.60 -14.17 -10.05
CA TYR A 296 12.73 -14.95 -9.19
C TYR A 296 11.33 -14.38 -9.27
N LYS A 297 10.32 -15.22 -9.05
CA LYS A 297 8.91 -14.80 -9.15
C LYS A 297 8.15 -15.38 -7.97
N PHE A 298 7.19 -14.63 -7.45
CA PHE A 298 6.26 -15.10 -6.43
C PHE A 298 4.87 -14.47 -6.62
N ASP A 299 3.84 -15.25 -6.30
CA ASP A 299 2.47 -14.74 -6.27
C ASP A 299 2.25 -13.99 -4.96
N ILE A 300 1.86 -12.72 -5.07
CA ILE A 300 1.64 -11.83 -3.93
C ILE A 300 0.38 -12.21 -3.13
N THR A 301 -0.50 -13.02 -3.71
CA THR A 301 -1.72 -13.52 -3.08
C THR A 301 -1.53 -14.86 -2.39
N ASP A 302 -0.39 -15.53 -2.63
CA ASP A 302 -0.06 -16.80 -1.99
C ASP A 302 0.23 -16.57 -0.49
N PRO A 303 -0.52 -17.18 0.45
CA PRO A 303 -0.25 -17.03 1.88
C PRO A 303 1.15 -17.52 2.30
N ASP A 304 1.82 -18.32 1.47
CA ASP A 304 3.16 -18.85 1.72
C ASP A 304 4.29 -18.07 1.02
N PHE A 305 4.00 -16.91 0.42
CA PHE A 305 4.99 -16.10 -0.31
C PHE A 305 6.25 -15.80 0.51
N GLN A 306 6.14 -15.71 1.84
CA GLN A 306 7.27 -15.44 2.73
C GLN A 306 8.30 -16.58 2.75
N ASN A 307 7.86 -17.83 2.58
CA ASN A 307 8.77 -18.97 2.47
C ASN A 307 9.48 -18.96 1.11
N GLN A 308 8.78 -18.59 0.04
CA GLN A 308 9.39 -18.41 -1.28
C GLN A 308 10.46 -17.33 -1.25
N LEU A 309 10.14 -16.18 -0.63
CA LEU A 309 11.13 -15.14 -0.35
C LEU A 309 12.31 -15.76 0.38
N LYS A 310 12.10 -16.40 1.55
CA LYS A 310 13.16 -17.06 2.35
C LYS A 310 14.11 -17.94 1.53
N THR A 311 13.55 -18.77 0.65
CA THR A 311 14.34 -19.63 -0.23
C THR A 311 15.21 -18.81 -1.19
N ILE A 312 14.72 -17.69 -1.71
CA ILE A 312 15.48 -16.81 -2.63
C ILE A 312 16.73 -16.24 -1.96
N LYS A 313 16.66 -15.70 -0.72
CA LYS A 313 17.91 -15.21 -0.06
C LYS A 313 18.83 -16.32 0.40
N GLU A 314 18.31 -17.50 0.77
CA GLU A 314 19.17 -18.64 1.06
C GLU A 314 19.99 -19.06 -0.17
N GLN A 315 19.40 -18.95 -1.37
CA GLN A 315 20.09 -19.24 -2.63
C GLN A 315 21.10 -18.15 -3.04
N GLU A 316 20.75 -16.88 -2.87
CA GLU A 316 21.57 -15.76 -3.31
C GLU A 316 22.67 -15.35 -2.31
N GLY A 317 22.47 -15.68 -1.02
CA GLY A 317 23.38 -15.38 0.08
C GLY A 317 23.24 -13.96 0.65
N GLU A 318 23.77 -13.77 1.86
CA GLU A 318 23.58 -12.56 2.71
C GLU A 318 24.13 -11.25 2.11
N ASN A 319 24.86 -11.31 1.00
CA ASN A 319 25.50 -10.14 0.39
C ASN A 319 24.88 -9.69 -0.95
N ALA A 320 23.91 -10.44 -1.48
CA ALA A 320 23.28 -10.16 -2.76
C ALA A 320 22.48 -8.84 -2.72
N THR A 321 22.54 -8.08 -3.82
CA THR A 321 21.71 -6.88 -3.99
C THR A 321 20.44 -7.30 -4.72
N ILE A 322 19.33 -7.33 -4.00
CA ILE A 322 18.03 -7.74 -4.53
C ILE A 322 17.22 -6.50 -4.88
N SER A 323 16.72 -6.45 -6.11
CA SER A 323 15.73 -5.47 -6.56
C SER A 323 14.36 -6.12 -6.64
N PHE A 324 13.32 -5.42 -6.20
CA PHE A 324 11.95 -5.91 -6.20
C PHE A 324 11.12 -5.08 -7.18
N ALA A 325 10.41 -5.76 -8.07
CA ALA A 325 9.34 -5.20 -8.88
C ALA A 325 8.06 -5.93 -8.52
N VAL A 326 7.10 -5.23 -7.91
CA VAL A 326 5.89 -5.86 -7.39
C VAL A 326 4.67 -5.10 -7.86
N ALA A 327 3.69 -5.79 -8.44
CA ALA A 327 2.48 -5.16 -8.96
C ALA A 327 1.20 -5.75 -8.35
N GLY A 328 0.27 -4.88 -7.97
CA GLY A 328 -1.01 -5.25 -7.35
C GLY A 328 -1.84 -4.04 -6.97
N THR A 329 -2.91 -4.26 -6.19
CA THR A 329 -3.70 -3.17 -5.60
C THR A 329 -2.93 -2.45 -4.49
N GLU A 330 -3.29 -1.20 -4.17
CA GLU A 330 -2.67 -0.46 -3.05
C GLU A 330 -2.66 -1.30 -1.77
N LYS A 331 -3.78 -1.97 -1.47
CA LYS A 331 -3.94 -2.82 -0.27
C LYS A 331 -2.95 -3.98 -0.25
N GLN A 332 -2.81 -4.71 -1.35
CA GLN A 332 -1.86 -5.82 -1.44
C GLN A 332 -0.42 -5.32 -1.30
N LEU A 333 -0.10 -4.17 -1.88
CA LEU A 333 1.24 -3.61 -1.80
C LEU A 333 1.59 -3.17 -0.37
N VAL A 334 0.69 -2.50 0.35
CA VAL A 334 0.95 -2.11 1.75
C VAL A 334 1.11 -3.32 2.67
N ASP A 335 0.45 -4.43 2.36
CA ASP A 335 0.60 -5.68 3.12
C ASP A 335 1.96 -6.35 2.85
N ILE A 336 2.53 -6.22 1.65
CA ILE A 336 3.66 -7.04 1.21
C ILE A 336 4.99 -6.31 1.24
N VAL A 337 5.01 -5.03 0.88
CA VAL A 337 6.22 -4.20 0.85
C VAL A 337 7.02 -4.23 2.16
N PRO A 338 6.39 -4.20 3.36
CA PRO A 338 7.13 -4.38 4.59
C PRO A 338 8.00 -5.63 4.58
N PHE A 339 7.46 -6.78 4.15
CA PHE A 339 8.19 -8.05 4.09
C PHE A 339 9.37 -8.00 3.10
N LEU A 340 9.21 -7.35 1.96
CA LEU A 340 10.28 -7.23 0.95
C LEU A 340 11.45 -6.39 1.48
N ARG A 341 11.16 -5.30 2.19
CA ARG A 341 12.19 -4.47 2.85
C ARG A 341 12.95 -5.24 3.91
N PHE A 342 12.27 -6.10 4.68
CA PHE A 342 12.93 -6.99 5.65
C PHE A 342 13.74 -8.10 4.98
N TYR A 343 13.41 -8.44 3.73
CA TYR A 343 14.04 -9.53 3.03
C TYR A 343 15.46 -9.20 2.57
N SER A 344 15.72 -7.92 2.28
CA SER A 344 17.05 -7.43 1.90
C SER A 344 17.94 -7.16 3.11
N ASP A 345 19.11 -7.79 3.13
CA ASP A 345 20.17 -7.52 4.11
C ASP A 345 20.82 -6.14 3.92
N LYS A 346 20.60 -5.48 2.77
CA LYS A 346 21.06 -4.12 2.44
C LYS A 346 19.89 -3.27 1.98
N PRO A 347 19.00 -2.85 2.91
CA PRO A 347 17.78 -2.11 2.57
C PRO A 347 18.07 -0.76 1.89
N ASP A 348 19.27 -0.20 2.09
CA ASP A 348 19.80 1.00 1.43
C ASP A 348 20.16 0.79 -0.04
N LYS A 349 20.50 -0.44 -0.44
CA LYS A 349 20.85 -0.81 -1.83
C LYS A 349 19.71 -1.49 -2.58
N THR A 350 18.68 -1.91 -1.88
CA THR A 350 17.49 -2.50 -2.49
C THR A 350 16.61 -1.44 -3.14
N ILE A 351 16.43 -1.61 -4.44
CA ILE A 351 15.37 -0.92 -5.17
C ILE A 351 14.06 -1.67 -4.91
N LEU A 352 13.03 -0.91 -4.58
CA LEU A 352 11.66 -1.38 -4.52
C LEU A 352 10.84 -0.52 -5.48
N ALA A 353 10.34 -1.15 -6.54
CA ALA A 353 9.39 -0.55 -7.47
C ALA A 353 8.04 -1.25 -7.33
N CYS A 354 6.97 -0.45 -7.25
CA CYS A 354 5.61 -0.90 -7.02
C CYS A 354 4.71 -0.46 -8.17
N GLY A 355 4.15 -1.41 -8.93
CA GLY A 355 3.17 -1.13 -9.97
C GLY A 355 1.75 -1.16 -9.39
N VAL A 356 0.97 -0.11 -9.59
CA VAL A 356 -0.36 0.03 -9.00
C VAL A 356 -1.36 0.69 -9.93
N GLU A 357 -2.63 0.28 -9.83
CA GLU A 357 -3.74 0.82 -10.63
C GLU A 357 -3.97 2.31 -10.37
N GLY A 358 -3.79 2.75 -9.13
CA GLY A 358 -3.76 4.18 -8.77
C GLY A 358 -2.92 4.42 -7.54
N PHE A 359 -2.28 5.58 -7.50
CA PHE A 359 -1.42 5.98 -6.41
C PHE A 359 -2.14 6.96 -5.48
N GLY A 360 -2.60 6.45 -4.33
CA GLY A 360 -3.40 7.18 -3.33
C GLY A 360 -2.74 7.30 -1.96
N LYS A 361 -3.55 7.73 -0.98
CA LYS A 361 -3.10 8.07 0.38
C LYS A 361 -2.72 6.85 1.22
N LEU A 362 -3.05 5.63 0.81
CA LEU A 362 -2.83 4.42 1.61
C LEU A 362 -1.33 4.16 1.85
N PHE A 363 -0.48 4.47 0.88
CA PHE A 363 0.98 4.40 0.99
C PHE A 363 1.57 5.36 2.05
N PHE A 364 0.84 6.42 2.39
CA PHE A 364 1.25 7.48 3.34
C PHE A 364 0.69 7.28 4.75
N ASN A 365 -0.04 6.19 4.97
CA ASN A 365 -0.47 5.84 6.31
C ASN A 365 0.77 5.71 7.23
N GLN A 366 0.69 6.31 8.42
CA GLN A 366 1.74 6.29 9.43
C GLN A 366 2.24 4.87 9.75
N GLU A 367 1.40 3.85 9.57
CA GLU A 367 1.77 2.45 9.76
C GLU A 367 2.75 1.91 8.71
N TYR A 368 2.70 2.41 7.47
CA TYR A 368 3.39 1.81 6.32
C TYR A 368 4.45 2.71 5.68
N ILE A 369 4.36 4.02 5.85
CA ILE A 369 5.13 5.01 5.09
C ILE A 369 6.65 4.83 5.17
N GLU A 370 7.18 4.38 6.31
CA GLU A 370 8.62 4.13 6.45
C GLU A 370 9.13 2.98 5.56
N TYR A 371 8.30 1.98 5.24
CA TYR A 371 8.68 0.89 4.33
C TYR A 371 8.72 1.34 2.87
N PHE A 372 7.83 2.27 2.54
CA PHE A 372 7.73 2.86 1.21
C PHE A 372 8.71 4.01 0.98
N ARG A 373 9.38 4.49 2.02
CA ARG A 373 10.41 5.52 1.87
C ARG A 373 11.50 5.07 0.90
N GLY A 374 11.76 5.90 -0.10
CA GLY A 374 12.69 5.63 -1.19
C GLY A 374 12.20 4.63 -2.24
N ALA A 375 11.00 4.06 -2.10
CA ALA A 375 10.39 3.19 -3.10
C ALA A 375 9.87 4.01 -4.29
N TYR A 376 9.80 3.36 -5.43
CA TYR A 376 9.18 3.88 -6.64
C TYR A 376 7.76 3.32 -6.77
N VAL A 377 6.82 4.14 -7.19
CA VAL A 377 5.45 3.77 -7.48
C VAL A 377 5.17 4.12 -8.94
N VAL A 378 4.75 3.15 -9.72
CA VAL A 378 4.41 3.30 -11.15
C VAL A 378 2.92 3.13 -11.30
N THR A 379 2.28 4.08 -11.98
CA THR A 379 0.84 4.06 -12.18
C THR A 379 0.43 4.89 -13.40
N GLU A 380 -0.74 4.59 -13.95
CA GLU A 380 -1.42 5.46 -14.92
C GLU A 380 -2.27 6.55 -14.24
N VAL A 381 -2.58 6.40 -12.94
CA VAL A 381 -3.56 7.26 -12.26
C VAL A 381 -3.02 7.78 -10.93
N LEU A 382 -2.72 9.07 -10.87
CA LEU A 382 -2.36 9.74 -9.62
C LEU A 382 -3.62 10.21 -8.88
N LEU A 383 -3.93 9.57 -7.75
CA LEU A 383 -5.08 9.94 -6.91
C LEU A 383 -4.71 11.04 -5.90
N LEU A 384 -3.43 11.16 -5.54
CA LEU A 384 -2.95 12.11 -4.54
C LEU A 384 -3.04 13.55 -5.02
N GLY A 385 -3.72 14.40 -4.23
CA GLY A 385 -3.81 15.84 -4.47
C GLY A 385 -4.65 16.21 -5.69
N ASN A 386 -5.35 15.26 -6.30
CA ASN A 386 -6.27 15.53 -7.40
C ASN A 386 -7.64 15.91 -6.84
N LYS A 387 -7.95 17.22 -6.89
CA LYS A 387 -9.18 17.79 -6.32
C LYS A 387 -10.45 17.19 -6.92
N ILE A 388 -10.48 16.90 -8.22
CA ILE A 388 -11.66 16.33 -8.90
C ILE A 388 -11.94 14.92 -8.36
N ILE A 389 -10.90 14.12 -8.20
CA ILE A 389 -10.99 12.77 -7.62
C ILE A 389 -11.41 12.83 -6.15
N GLU A 390 -10.91 13.80 -5.38
CA GLU A 390 -11.30 13.98 -3.99
C GLU A 390 -12.79 14.35 -3.86
N GLU A 391 -13.28 15.29 -4.66
CA GLU A 391 -14.70 15.68 -4.71
C GLU A 391 -15.61 14.51 -5.12
N PHE A 392 -15.19 13.72 -6.12
CA PHE A 392 -15.90 12.50 -6.52
C PHE A 392 -15.95 11.47 -5.39
N ASN A 393 -14.81 11.20 -4.73
CA ASN A 393 -14.70 10.23 -3.64
C ASN A 393 -15.59 10.59 -2.45
N GLU A 394 -15.62 11.88 -2.07
CA GLU A 394 -16.45 12.36 -0.97
C GLU A 394 -17.94 12.17 -1.26
N GLY A 395 -18.37 12.57 -2.46
CA GLY A 395 -19.77 12.42 -2.86
C GLY A 395 -20.19 10.96 -3.04
N TYR A 396 -19.35 10.14 -3.68
CA TYR A 396 -19.60 8.70 -3.81
C TYR A 396 -19.66 8.01 -2.44
N PHE A 397 -18.76 8.36 -1.51
CA PHE A 397 -18.80 7.81 -0.15
C PHE A 397 -20.07 8.23 0.61
N SER A 398 -20.58 9.45 0.41
CA SER A 398 -21.84 9.88 1.01
C SER A 398 -23.02 9.00 0.59
N ASP A 399 -23.05 8.60 -0.68
CA ASP A 399 -24.18 7.85 -1.25
C ASP A 399 -24.06 6.33 -1.01
N TYR A 400 -22.83 5.78 -1.05
CA TYR A 400 -22.58 4.33 -1.02
C TYR A 400 -21.82 3.84 0.21
N THR A 401 -21.37 4.74 1.10
CA THR A 401 -20.63 4.44 2.35
C THR A 401 -19.33 3.64 2.15
N LYS A 402 -18.76 3.70 0.95
CA LYS A 402 -17.49 3.05 0.57
C LYS A 402 -16.71 3.96 -0.38
N LEU A 403 -15.38 3.94 -0.30
CA LEU A 403 -14.54 4.68 -1.25
C LEU A 403 -14.42 3.88 -2.55
N PRO A 404 -14.51 4.54 -3.72
CA PRO A 404 -14.35 3.86 -4.99
C PRO A 404 -12.87 3.53 -5.23
N THR A 405 -12.62 2.37 -5.83
CA THR A 405 -11.33 2.01 -6.41
C THR A 405 -11.17 2.66 -7.79
N VAL A 406 -9.96 2.68 -8.35
CA VAL A 406 -9.74 3.21 -9.70
C VAL A 406 -10.59 2.47 -10.75
N LYS A 407 -10.81 1.17 -10.56
CA LYS A 407 -11.70 0.39 -11.43
C LYS A 407 -13.14 0.85 -11.36
N ASP A 408 -13.60 1.26 -10.18
CA ASP A 408 -14.94 1.78 -9.98
C ASP A 408 -15.06 3.16 -10.65
N MET A 409 -14.01 4.00 -10.53
CA MET A 409 -13.94 5.32 -11.18
C MET A 409 -14.05 5.24 -12.72
N LEU A 410 -13.71 4.11 -13.35
CA LEU A 410 -13.97 3.93 -14.78
C LEU A 410 -15.46 4.07 -15.13
N GLY A 411 -16.37 3.80 -14.19
CA GLY A 411 -17.81 4.01 -14.39
C GLY A 411 -18.14 5.48 -14.68
N HIS A 412 -17.47 6.40 -14.00
CA HIS A 412 -17.57 7.83 -14.31
C HIS A 412 -17.05 8.13 -15.71
N ASP A 413 -15.86 7.62 -16.04
CA ASP A 413 -15.22 7.89 -17.33
C ASP A 413 -16.03 7.35 -18.52
N LEU A 414 -16.68 6.19 -18.36
CA LEU A 414 -17.58 5.62 -19.37
C LEU A 414 -18.77 6.54 -19.66
N ILE A 415 -19.39 7.13 -18.62
CA ILE A 415 -20.50 8.07 -18.78
C ILE A 415 -20.03 9.36 -19.45
N VAL A 416 -18.94 9.97 -18.94
CA VAL A 416 -18.36 11.18 -19.52
C VAL A 416 -17.97 10.96 -21.00
N PHE A 417 -17.44 9.79 -21.33
CA PHE A 417 -17.13 9.42 -22.70
C PHE A 417 -18.37 9.36 -23.60
N MET A 418 -19.42 8.66 -23.18
CA MET A 418 -20.65 8.54 -23.97
C MET A 418 -21.30 9.91 -24.19
N GLU A 419 -21.29 10.77 -23.16
CA GLU A 419 -21.73 12.14 -23.28
C GLU A 419 -20.88 12.96 -24.26
N LYS A 420 -19.55 12.90 -24.17
CA LYS A 420 -18.67 13.61 -25.11
C LYS A 420 -18.87 13.20 -26.57
N ILE A 421 -19.20 11.93 -26.84
CA ILE A 421 -19.51 11.48 -28.21
C ILE A 421 -20.80 12.10 -28.73
N LYS A 422 -21.85 12.14 -27.90
CA LYS A 422 -23.18 12.62 -28.29
C LYS A 422 -23.27 14.14 -28.28
N ASN A 423 -22.60 14.76 -27.31
CA ASN A 423 -22.59 16.17 -27.00
C ASN A 423 -21.12 16.65 -26.96
N PRO A 424 -20.47 16.95 -28.10
CA PRO A 424 -19.05 17.33 -28.15
C PRO A 424 -18.68 18.60 -27.37
N SER A 425 -19.66 19.40 -26.97
CA SER A 425 -19.50 20.57 -26.10
C SER A 425 -19.50 20.24 -24.61
N PHE A 426 -19.63 18.96 -24.22
CA PHE A 426 -19.59 18.51 -22.84
C PHE A 426 -18.12 18.48 -22.34
N LEU A 427 -17.83 19.26 -21.30
CA LEU A 427 -16.46 19.59 -20.87
C LEU A 427 -16.05 18.95 -19.53
N GLU A 428 -16.69 17.85 -19.12
CA GLU A 428 -16.30 17.15 -17.89
C GLU A 428 -15.00 16.37 -18.06
N ASP A 429 -14.14 16.38 -17.04
CA ASP A 429 -12.85 15.68 -17.05
C ASP A 429 -13.00 14.19 -16.75
N TYR A 430 -12.03 13.39 -17.20
CA TYR A 430 -11.94 11.98 -16.80
C TYR A 430 -11.21 11.85 -15.47
N LEU A 431 -11.67 10.98 -14.59
CA LEU A 431 -11.05 10.70 -13.29
C LEU A 431 -9.80 9.85 -13.42
N THR A 432 -9.77 8.90 -14.36
CA THR A 432 -8.63 7.97 -14.51
C THR A 432 -7.53 8.49 -15.43
N GLY A 433 -7.41 9.81 -15.60
CA GLY A 433 -6.28 10.42 -16.33
C GLY A 433 -6.24 10.09 -17.83
N ILE A 434 -7.39 9.81 -18.43
CA ILE A 434 -7.51 9.61 -19.89
C ILE A 434 -7.24 10.95 -20.58
N GLU A 435 -6.18 11.02 -21.38
CA GLU A 435 -5.82 12.23 -22.13
C GLU A 435 -6.52 12.30 -23.48
N SER A 436 -6.65 11.15 -24.13
CA SER A 436 -7.30 11.01 -25.43
C SER A 436 -7.77 9.57 -25.66
N LEU A 437 -8.47 9.36 -26.78
CA LEU A 437 -8.89 8.05 -27.25
C LEU A 437 -8.29 7.81 -28.64
N GLU A 438 -7.36 6.86 -28.72
CA GLU A 438 -6.70 6.47 -29.96
C GLU A 438 -7.11 5.05 -30.34
N GLU A 439 -7.57 4.86 -31.58
CA GLU A 439 -7.99 3.55 -32.12
C GLU A 439 -8.99 2.79 -31.23
N GLY A 440 -9.82 3.51 -30.47
CA GLY A 440 -10.81 2.92 -29.56
C GLY A 440 -10.27 2.59 -28.16
N ARG A 441 -9.07 3.05 -27.80
CA ARG A 441 -8.48 2.80 -26.47
C ARG A 441 -8.11 4.10 -25.75
N PRO A 442 -8.28 4.17 -24.43
CA PRO A 442 -7.85 5.32 -23.64
C PRO A 442 -6.33 5.41 -23.61
N VAL A 443 -5.80 6.58 -23.96
CA VAL A 443 -4.39 6.91 -23.83
C VAL A 443 -4.19 7.56 -22.47
N ARG A 444 -3.27 6.99 -21.68
CA ARG A 444 -2.83 7.49 -20.39
C ARG A 444 -1.31 7.56 -20.35
N ASN A 445 -0.79 8.50 -19.58
CA ASN A 445 0.64 8.54 -19.28
C ASN A 445 0.95 7.58 -18.13
N ILE A 446 1.92 6.68 -18.36
CA ILE A 446 2.49 5.87 -17.29
C ILE A 446 3.55 6.71 -16.59
N ASP A 447 3.25 7.09 -15.36
CA ASP A 447 4.11 7.94 -14.55
C ASP A 447 4.79 7.13 -13.44
N ALA A 448 6.01 7.53 -13.12
CA ALA A 448 6.79 6.98 -12.03
C ALA A 448 7.02 8.02 -10.94
N TYR A 449 6.77 7.65 -9.70
CA TYR A 449 6.89 8.52 -8.53
C TYR A 449 7.82 7.90 -7.50
N LYS A 450 8.77 8.67 -6.98
CA LYS A 450 9.59 8.27 -5.83
C LYS A 450 8.98 8.82 -4.55
N ILE A 451 8.69 7.95 -3.58
CA ILE A 451 8.29 8.37 -2.24
C ILE A 451 9.55 8.83 -1.48
N VAL A 452 9.68 10.13 -1.21
CA VAL A 452 10.86 10.71 -0.56
C VAL A 452 10.74 10.61 0.96
N ASN A 453 9.57 10.95 1.49
CA ASN A 453 9.20 10.85 2.89
C ASN A 453 7.67 10.83 3.02
N SER A 454 7.16 10.89 4.25
CA SER A 454 5.73 10.88 4.56
C SER A 454 4.92 12.06 4.02
N LYS A 455 5.59 13.04 3.43
CA LYS A 455 4.99 14.29 2.97
C LYS A 455 5.41 14.69 1.55
N LYS A 456 6.26 13.89 0.90
CA LYS A 456 6.86 14.30 -0.37
C LYS A 456 7.00 13.11 -1.30
N ILE A 457 6.43 13.27 -2.49
CA ILE A 457 6.71 12.45 -3.66
C ILE A 457 7.49 13.26 -4.69
N ARG A 458 8.24 12.57 -5.54
CA ARG A 458 8.93 13.16 -6.69
C ARG A 458 8.55 12.40 -7.93
N LYS A 459 7.88 13.05 -8.89
CA LYS A 459 7.68 12.49 -10.23
C LYS A 459 9.03 12.36 -10.93
N LEU A 460 9.33 11.19 -11.48
CA LEU A 460 10.48 10.97 -12.34
C LEU A 460 10.10 11.44 -13.75
N ILE A 461 10.98 12.20 -14.38
CA ILE A 461 10.82 12.58 -15.79
C ILE A 461 11.41 11.42 -16.59
N ASN A 462 10.58 10.76 -17.39
CA ASN A 462 11.00 9.71 -18.32
C ASN A 462 11.81 10.27 -19.47
#